data_AF-A0A2V2WAY2-F1
#
_entry.id   AF-A0A2V2WAY2-F1
#
_cell.length_a   1.000
_cell.length_b   1.000
_cell.length_c   1.000
_cell.angle_alpha   90.00
_cell.angle_beta   90.00
_cell.angle_gamma   90.00
#
_symmetry.space_group_name_H-M   'P 1'
#
loop_
_entity.id
_entity.type
_entity.pdbx_description
1 polymer ?
#
loop_
_entity_poly.entity_id
_entity_poly.type
_entity_poly.pdbx_seq_one_letter_code
_entity_poly.pdbx_strand_id
1 'polypeptide(L)'
;MRPNKVDEALQLFAALQDTLQIETRQRDANRVVRAASAEPSLRGLQRRRRSGREKRAPASSPPSSLVQSASSATDLQRRLEVADGIMRRLHAKNQQLLQRLTALQRDEGEGNEATVRRLRDKLQQREEEVRRLRHRLQEFEKRAEDSSRGTSGGVRGGIGGDAAVSLLTLRVKQLEEQYNRLLGRRVADALRTESAGKHDAELRELFSLMKSKIIADARHHEAEVLLLNEALLESERRLATIPSGGTGLDV
;
A
#
# COMPACT_ATOMS: atom_id res chain seq x y z
N MET A 1 -5.76 27.25 -47.19
CA MET A 1 -5.00 26.40 -46.25
C MET A 1 -6.01 25.78 -45.29
N ARG A 2 -6.21 24.46 -45.32
CA ARG A 2 -7.17 23.78 -44.43
C ARG A 2 -6.53 23.66 -43.03
N PRO A 3 -7.24 23.95 -41.93
CA PRO A 3 -6.70 23.74 -40.60
C PRO A 3 -6.39 22.24 -40.42
N ASN A 4 -5.21 21.93 -39.91
CA ASN A 4 -4.81 20.55 -39.68
C ASN A 4 -5.67 19.99 -38.56
N LYS A 5 -6.37 18.88 -38.84
CA LYS A 5 -7.19 18.14 -37.85
C LYS A 5 -6.42 17.78 -36.58
N VAL A 6 -5.09 17.72 -36.68
CA VAL A 6 -4.17 17.50 -35.56
C VAL A 6 -4.14 18.70 -34.61
N ASP A 7 -4.12 19.92 -35.13
CA ASP A 7 -4.12 21.14 -34.32
C ASP A 7 -5.47 21.33 -33.61
N GLU A 8 -6.56 20.94 -34.28
CA GLU A 8 -7.91 20.92 -33.71
C GLU A 8 -8.03 19.88 -32.58
N ALA A 9 -7.47 18.69 -32.77
CA ALA A 9 -7.43 17.65 -31.75
C ALA A 9 -6.58 18.06 -30.53
N LEU A 10 -5.44 18.71 -30.76
CA LEU A 10 -4.58 19.22 -29.68
C LEU A 10 -5.26 20.35 -28.90
N GLN A 11 -6.00 21.23 -29.57
CA GLN A 11 -6.79 22.28 -28.92
C GLN A 11 -7.95 21.69 -28.10
N LEU A 12 -8.66 20.69 -28.62
CA LEU A 12 -9.71 20.00 -27.88
C LEU A 12 -9.16 19.24 -26.67
N PHE A 13 -7.97 18.65 -26.79
CA PHE A 13 -7.31 17.96 -25.69
C PHE A 13 -6.87 18.93 -24.59
N ALA A 14 -6.32 20.08 -24.96
CA ALA A 14 -5.98 21.15 -24.01
C ALA A 14 -7.23 21.68 -23.29
N ALA A 15 -8.32 21.94 -24.02
CA ALA A 15 -9.59 22.39 -23.43
C ALA A 15 -10.21 21.37 -22.47
N LEU A 16 -10.09 20.07 -22.79
CA LEU A 16 -10.51 18.97 -21.90
C LEU A 16 -9.63 18.88 -20.64
N GLN A 17 -8.33 19.12 -20.78
CA GLN A 17 -7.40 19.09 -19.66
C GLN A 17 -7.69 20.24 -18.68
N ASP A 18 -8.02 21.42 -19.18
CA ASP A 18 -8.40 22.59 -18.37
C ASP A 18 -9.74 22.37 -17.64
N THR A 19 -10.73 21.77 -18.30
CA THR A 19 -12.02 21.44 -17.66
C THR A 19 -11.85 20.39 -16.55
N LEU A 20 -11.00 19.38 -16.74
CA LEU A 20 -10.69 18.39 -15.72
C LEU A 20 -9.92 18.98 -14.53
N GLN A 21 -9.02 19.95 -14.77
CA GLN A 21 -8.32 20.67 -13.70
C GLN A 21 -9.26 21.58 -12.89
N ILE A 22 -10.25 22.19 -13.53
CA ILE A 22 -11.26 22.99 -12.83
C ILE A 22 -12.18 22.09 -11.99
N GLU A 23 -12.60 20.95 -12.52
CA GLU A 23 -13.47 20.00 -11.82
C GLU A 23 -12.77 19.36 -10.60
N THR A 24 -11.48 19.04 -10.72
CA THR A 24 -10.69 18.52 -9.59
C THR A 24 -10.52 19.56 -8.48
N ARG A 25 -10.24 20.83 -8.82
CA ARG A 25 -10.19 21.91 -7.84
C ARG A 25 -11.54 22.15 -7.15
N GLN A 26 -12.66 22.01 -7.87
CA GLN A 26 -14.00 22.09 -7.27
C GLN A 26 -14.33 20.91 -6.35
N ARG A 27 -13.90 19.69 -6.70
CA ARG A 27 -14.03 18.51 -5.82
C ARG A 27 -13.21 18.69 -4.54
N ASP A 28 -12.01 19.24 -4.63
CA ASP A 28 -11.15 19.48 -3.47
C ASP A 28 -11.69 20.61 -2.58
N ALA A 29 -12.19 21.70 -3.17
CA ALA A 29 -12.87 22.77 -2.42
C ALA A 29 -14.10 22.23 -1.65
N ASN A 30 -14.91 21.37 -2.28
CA ASN A 30 -16.05 20.71 -1.64
C ASN A 30 -15.65 19.69 -0.57
N ARG A 31 -14.44 19.11 -0.65
CA ARG A 31 -13.90 18.17 0.35
C ARG A 31 -13.35 18.89 1.57
N VAL A 32 -12.70 20.04 1.38
CA VAL A 32 -12.17 20.89 2.45
C VAL A 32 -13.30 21.54 3.26
N VAL A 33 -14.37 22.02 2.60
CA VAL A 33 -15.55 22.56 3.32
C VAL A 33 -16.25 21.48 4.15
N ARG A 34 -16.23 20.21 3.71
CA ARG A 34 -16.85 19.08 4.43
C ARG A 34 -15.96 18.55 5.57
N ALA A 35 -14.65 18.79 5.53
CA ALA A 35 -13.70 18.43 6.58
C ALA A 35 -13.60 19.49 7.69
N ALA A 36 -13.87 20.76 7.38
CA ALA A 36 -13.85 21.87 8.36
C ALA A 36 -15.09 21.95 9.27
N SER A 37 -16.10 21.10 9.10
CA SER A 37 -17.34 21.09 9.91
C SER A 37 -17.58 19.77 10.68
N ALA A 38 -16.56 18.91 10.81
CA ALA A 38 -16.72 17.65 11.52
C ALA A 38 -15.65 17.49 12.60
N GLU A 39 -15.97 17.94 13.81
CA GLU A 39 -15.40 17.34 15.02
C GLU A 39 -16.19 16.08 15.42
N PRO A 40 -15.53 15.09 16.04
CA PRO A 40 -16.10 13.76 16.25
C PRO A 40 -16.86 13.69 17.58
N SER A 41 -18.17 13.42 17.53
CA SER A 41 -18.94 13.08 18.74
C SER A 41 -19.54 11.68 18.61
N LEU A 42 -18.89 10.74 19.30
CA LEU A 42 -19.43 9.44 19.67
C LEU A 42 -20.67 9.64 20.55
N ARG A 43 -21.88 9.55 19.97
CA ARG A 43 -23.09 9.28 20.76
C ARG A 43 -24.28 8.87 19.88
N GLY A 44 -24.86 7.72 20.22
CA GLY A 44 -26.31 7.56 20.16
C GLY A 44 -26.87 6.99 18.86
N LEU A 45 -27.07 5.68 18.86
CA LEU A 45 -28.29 5.05 18.35
C LEU A 45 -29.52 5.97 18.53
N GLN A 46 -30.18 6.35 17.44
CA GLN A 46 -31.65 6.24 17.27
C GLN A 46 -32.15 6.95 16.01
N ARG A 47 -33.07 6.25 15.33
CA ARG A 47 -34.17 6.76 14.49
C ARG A 47 -33.82 7.77 13.39
N ARG A 48 -33.89 7.28 12.15
CA ARG A 48 -34.80 7.89 11.15
C ARG A 48 -35.16 6.91 10.05
N ARG A 49 -36.35 6.31 10.18
CA ARG A 49 -37.11 5.80 9.03
C ARG A 49 -37.41 7.00 8.12
N ARG A 50 -37.08 6.88 6.84
CA ARG A 50 -37.51 7.80 5.79
C ARG A 50 -39.02 7.68 5.63
N SER A 51 -39.72 8.81 5.77
CA SER A 51 -41.06 9.02 5.24
C SER A 51 -40.98 9.91 4.00
N GLY A 52 -41.70 9.48 2.97
CA GLY A 52 -42.06 10.17 1.74
C GLY A 52 -42.97 9.17 1.02
N ARG A 53 -44.14 9.48 0.48
CA ARG A 53 -44.85 10.73 0.19
C ARG A 53 -46.29 10.29 -0.18
N GLU A 54 -47.22 11.24 -0.23
CA GLU A 54 -48.47 11.24 -1.03
C GLU A 54 -49.83 11.22 -0.29
N LYS A 55 -50.80 11.84 -0.99
CA LYS A 55 -51.94 12.63 -0.53
C LYS A 55 -53.28 11.89 -0.73
N ARG A 56 -54.30 12.37 0.03
CA ARG A 56 -55.77 12.37 -0.20
C ARG A 56 -56.58 11.06 0.09
N ALA A 57 -57.66 11.28 0.85
CA ALA A 57 -58.78 10.40 1.26
C ALA A 57 -59.82 10.23 0.11
N PRO A 58 -60.95 9.44 0.21
CA PRO A 58 -61.63 8.91 1.40
C PRO A 58 -62.27 7.48 1.32
N ALA A 59 -62.87 7.08 2.47
CA ALA A 59 -64.04 6.20 2.65
C ALA A 59 -63.90 4.68 2.96
N SER A 60 -64.66 4.32 4.02
CA SER A 60 -65.32 3.05 4.40
C SER A 60 -64.52 1.83 4.90
N SER A 61 -64.65 1.60 6.22
CA SER A 61 -64.95 0.34 6.95
C SER A 61 -64.02 -0.90 6.83
N PRO A 62 -63.55 -1.48 7.95
CA PRO A 62 -62.97 -2.84 8.04
C PRO A 62 -64.06 -3.89 8.41
N PRO A 63 -63.81 -5.23 8.55
CA PRO A 63 -62.53 -5.94 8.62
C PRO A 63 -62.43 -7.24 7.78
N SER A 64 -61.20 -7.67 7.49
CA SER A 64 -60.89 -9.11 7.32
C SER A 64 -59.46 -9.37 7.78
N SER A 65 -59.29 -9.41 9.09
CA SER A 65 -58.01 -9.59 9.78
C SER A 65 -58.00 -10.92 10.54
N LEU A 66 -58.15 -12.05 9.85
CA LEU A 66 -58.06 -13.37 10.51
C LEU A 66 -57.30 -14.44 9.70
N VAL A 67 -56.81 -14.13 8.49
CA VAL A 67 -56.08 -15.12 7.66
C VAL A 67 -54.59 -14.82 7.50
N GLN A 68 -54.12 -13.60 7.80
CA GLN A 68 -52.70 -13.21 7.63
C GLN A 68 -51.81 -13.47 8.87
N SER A 69 -52.39 -13.87 10.00
CA SER A 69 -51.64 -14.02 11.26
C SER A 69 -50.84 -15.32 11.34
N ALA A 70 -51.29 -16.39 10.67
CA ALA A 70 -50.62 -17.70 10.73
C ALA A 70 -49.39 -17.79 9.80
N SER A 71 -49.40 -17.12 8.65
CA SER A 71 -48.23 -17.06 7.76
C SER A 71 -47.11 -16.17 8.32
N SER A 72 -47.46 -15.09 9.02
CA SER A 72 -46.46 -14.18 9.60
C SER A 72 -45.64 -14.80 10.74
N ALA A 73 -46.24 -15.64 11.60
CA ALA A 73 -45.52 -16.31 12.69
C ALA A 73 -44.52 -17.35 12.16
N THR A 74 -44.91 -18.14 11.16
CA THR A 74 -44.04 -19.13 10.53
C THR A 74 -42.91 -18.48 9.71
N ASP A 75 -43.17 -17.36 9.06
CA ASP A 75 -42.15 -16.57 8.38
C ASP A 75 -41.15 -15.91 9.35
N LEU A 76 -41.61 -15.45 10.52
CA LEU A 76 -40.74 -14.94 11.57
C LEU A 76 -39.85 -16.04 12.15
N GLN A 77 -40.38 -17.24 12.36
CA GLN A 77 -39.61 -18.39 12.84
C GLN A 77 -38.52 -18.80 11.83
N ARG A 78 -38.84 -18.88 10.54
CA ARG A 78 -37.82 -19.13 9.49
C ARG A 78 -36.74 -18.03 9.45
N ARG A 79 -37.11 -16.76 9.63
CA ARG A 79 -36.14 -15.65 9.69
C ARG A 79 -35.22 -15.76 10.90
N LEU A 80 -35.73 -16.19 12.05
CA LEU A 80 -34.91 -16.46 13.24
C LEU A 80 -33.95 -17.62 13.02
N GLU A 81 -34.42 -18.73 12.43
CA GLU A 81 -33.56 -19.87 12.09
C GLU A 81 -32.44 -19.50 11.11
N VAL A 82 -32.75 -18.67 10.10
CA VAL A 82 -31.75 -18.15 9.16
C VAL A 82 -30.77 -17.21 9.87
N ALA A 83 -31.25 -16.34 10.76
CA ALA A 83 -30.40 -15.45 11.55
C ALA A 83 -29.47 -16.25 12.48
N ASP A 84 -29.98 -17.29 13.14
CA ASP A 84 -29.19 -18.21 13.96
C ASP A 84 -28.15 -18.95 13.11
N GLY A 85 -28.51 -19.39 11.91
CA GLY A 85 -27.57 -19.99 10.96
C GLY A 85 -26.48 -19.02 10.52
N ILE A 86 -26.81 -17.74 10.33
CA ILE A 86 -25.84 -16.68 10.02
C ILE A 86 -24.94 -16.42 11.23
N MET A 87 -25.50 -16.30 12.43
CA MET A 87 -24.72 -16.09 13.67
C MET A 87 -23.74 -17.22 13.92
N ARG A 88 -24.18 -18.48 13.77
CA ARG A 88 -23.28 -19.65 13.92
C ARG A 88 -22.14 -19.64 12.91
N ARG A 89 -22.43 -19.34 11.64
CA ARG A 89 -21.39 -19.23 10.60
C ARG A 89 -20.42 -18.07 10.86
N LEU A 90 -20.94 -16.94 11.35
CA LEU A 90 -20.13 -15.77 11.69
C LEU A 90 -19.24 -16.05 12.91
N HIS A 91 -19.76 -16.71 13.95
CA HIS A 91 -18.98 -17.15 15.09
C HIS A 91 -17.89 -18.15 14.68
N ALA A 92 -18.20 -19.13 13.83
CA ALA A 92 -17.22 -20.07 13.31
C ALA A 92 -16.11 -19.35 12.53
N LYS A 93 -16.46 -18.38 11.67
CA LYS A 93 -15.47 -17.55 10.96
C LYS A 93 -14.65 -16.69 11.91
N ASN A 94 -15.26 -16.08 12.92
CA ASN A 94 -14.55 -15.28 13.92
C ASN A 94 -13.57 -16.15 14.74
N GLN A 95 -13.95 -17.38 15.09
CA GLN A 95 -13.05 -18.33 15.75
C GLN A 95 -11.88 -18.72 14.85
N GLN A 96 -12.12 -18.99 13.57
CA GLN A 96 -11.06 -19.27 12.60
C GLN A 96 -10.10 -18.09 12.42
N LEU A 97 -10.62 -16.86 12.38
CA LEU A 97 -9.79 -15.65 12.30
C LEU A 97 -8.95 -15.46 13.57
N LEU A 98 -9.52 -15.66 14.76
CA LEU A 98 -8.78 -15.61 16.01
C LEU A 98 -7.66 -16.65 16.04
N GLN A 99 -7.93 -17.89 15.62
CA GLN A 99 -6.91 -18.94 15.53
C GLN A 99 -5.77 -18.54 14.57
N ARG A 100 -6.10 -17.99 13.40
CA ARG A 100 -5.09 -17.50 12.43
C ARG A 100 -4.26 -16.35 12.99
N LEU A 101 -4.87 -15.40 13.68
CA LEU A 101 -4.15 -14.30 14.33
C LEU A 101 -3.19 -14.83 15.41
N THR A 102 -3.63 -15.79 16.23
CA THR A 102 -2.75 -16.40 17.24
C THR A 102 -1.61 -17.22 16.63
N ALA A 103 -1.82 -17.87 15.48
CA ALA A 103 -0.76 -18.59 14.77
C ALA A 103 0.28 -17.62 14.19
N LEU A 104 -0.18 -16.58 13.48
CA LEU A 104 0.69 -15.54 12.93
C LEU A 104 1.51 -14.84 14.03
N GLN A 105 0.90 -14.54 15.17
CA GLN A 105 1.61 -13.91 16.29
C GLN A 105 2.72 -14.80 16.88
N ARG A 106 2.53 -16.13 16.88
CA ARG A 106 3.57 -17.09 17.31
C ARG A 106 4.69 -17.18 16.29
N ASP A 107 4.36 -17.28 15.01
CA ASP A 107 5.35 -17.36 13.93
C ASP A 107 6.21 -16.09 13.85
N GLU A 108 5.60 -14.91 14.01
CA GLU A 108 6.31 -13.62 14.09
C GLU A 108 7.17 -13.54 15.35
N GLY A 109 6.67 -14.01 16.50
CA GLY A 109 7.42 -14.06 17.76
C GLY A 109 8.66 -14.95 17.65
N GLU A 110 8.50 -16.16 17.12
CA GLU A 110 9.60 -17.13 16.95
C GLU A 110 10.65 -16.66 15.94
N GLY A 111 10.23 -16.08 14.81
CA GLY A 111 11.13 -15.50 13.81
C GLY A 111 11.93 -14.32 14.37
N ASN A 112 11.28 -13.44 15.13
CA ASN A 112 11.92 -12.30 15.78
C ASN A 112 12.85 -12.74 16.92
N GLU A 113 12.48 -13.74 17.72
CA GLU A 113 13.37 -14.28 18.75
C GLU A 113 14.62 -14.93 18.16
N ALA A 114 14.48 -15.73 17.10
CA ALA A 114 15.62 -16.38 16.46
C ALA A 114 16.59 -15.35 15.84
N THR A 115 16.08 -14.29 15.24
CA THR A 115 16.92 -13.20 14.70
C THR A 115 17.59 -12.40 15.82
N VAL A 116 16.90 -12.09 16.91
CA VAL A 116 17.47 -11.42 18.08
C VAL A 116 18.58 -12.25 18.73
N ARG A 117 18.41 -13.57 18.86
CA ARG A 117 19.46 -14.47 19.36
C ARG A 117 20.70 -14.43 18.48
N ARG A 118 20.55 -14.56 17.16
CA ARG A 118 21.66 -14.45 16.20
C ARG A 118 22.40 -13.10 16.29
N LEU A 119 21.67 -12.00 16.51
CA LEU A 119 22.27 -10.69 16.67
C LEU A 119 23.06 -10.56 17.98
N ARG A 120 22.56 -11.16 19.07
CA ARG A 120 23.30 -11.22 20.35
C ARG A 120 24.59 -12.02 20.22
N ASP A 121 24.56 -13.16 19.54
CA ASP A 121 25.76 -13.98 19.32
C ASP A 121 26.81 -13.20 18.52
N LYS A 122 26.40 -12.50 17.45
CA LYS A 122 27.30 -11.64 16.67
C LYS A 122 27.86 -10.47 17.48
N LEU A 123 27.07 -9.89 18.37
CA LEU A 123 27.51 -8.82 19.26
C LEU A 123 28.59 -9.35 20.23
N GLN A 124 28.37 -10.52 20.84
CA GLN A 124 29.36 -11.15 21.71
C GLN A 124 30.66 -11.46 20.97
N GLN A 125 30.59 -12.01 19.74
CA GLN A 125 31.77 -12.25 18.91
C GLN A 125 32.55 -10.95 18.65
N ARG A 126 31.85 -9.87 18.28
CA ARG A 126 32.45 -8.54 18.08
C ARG A 126 33.12 -8.01 19.35
N GLU A 127 32.48 -8.18 20.51
CA GLU A 127 33.06 -7.77 21.79
C GLU A 127 34.33 -8.54 22.14
N GLU A 128 34.36 -9.85 21.89
CA GLU A 128 35.56 -10.68 22.07
C GLU A 128 36.68 -10.27 21.13
N GLU A 129 36.38 -10.01 19.86
CA GLU A 129 37.36 -9.48 18.90
C GLU A 129 37.95 -8.15 19.37
N VAL A 130 37.11 -7.23 19.84
CA VAL A 130 37.56 -5.94 20.39
C VAL A 130 38.44 -6.14 21.63
N ARG A 131 38.09 -7.06 22.54
CA ARG A 131 38.94 -7.40 23.69
C ARG A 131 40.30 -7.94 23.25
N ARG A 132 40.32 -8.85 22.28
CA ARG A 132 41.58 -9.41 21.72
C ARG A 132 42.43 -8.32 21.07
N LEU A 133 41.83 -7.43 20.29
CA LEU A 133 42.53 -6.31 19.66
C LEU A 133 43.10 -5.33 20.70
N ARG A 134 42.33 -5.02 21.75
CA ARG A 134 42.81 -4.18 22.87
C ARG A 134 43.99 -4.82 23.58
N HIS A 135 43.95 -6.13 23.85
CA HIS A 135 45.10 -6.82 24.44
C HIS A 135 46.32 -6.79 23.54
N ARG A 136 46.18 -7.03 22.23
CA ARG A 136 47.30 -6.92 21.29
C ARG A 136 47.88 -5.52 21.23
N LEU A 137 47.04 -4.48 21.24
CA LEU A 137 47.50 -3.08 21.31
C LEU A 137 48.29 -2.81 22.58
N GLN A 138 47.80 -3.25 23.74
CA GLN A 138 48.53 -3.12 25.00
C GLN A 138 49.87 -3.87 24.99
N GLU A 139 49.96 -5.03 24.34
CA GLU A 139 51.22 -5.76 24.16
C GLU A 139 52.20 -4.97 23.27
N PHE A 140 51.73 -4.34 22.20
CA PHE A 140 52.56 -3.48 21.36
C PHE A 140 53.03 -2.22 22.09
N GLU A 141 52.15 -1.57 22.86
CA GLU A 141 52.49 -0.42 23.69
C GLU A 141 53.56 -0.78 24.72
N LYS A 142 53.39 -1.87 25.46
CA LYS A 142 54.41 -2.35 26.43
C LYS A 142 55.74 -2.67 25.76
N ARG A 143 55.74 -3.31 24.59
CA ARG A 143 56.98 -3.58 23.83
C ARG A 143 57.67 -2.30 23.37
N ALA A 144 56.90 -1.27 22.98
CA ALA A 144 57.46 0.03 22.62
C ALA A 144 58.02 0.78 23.85
N GLU A 145 57.33 0.71 24.99
CA GLU A 145 57.81 1.23 26.27
C GLU A 145 59.10 0.53 26.72
N ASP A 146 59.16 -0.80 26.68
CA ASP A 146 60.36 -1.56 27.04
C ASP A 146 61.53 -1.26 26.09
N SER A 147 61.26 -1.08 24.79
CA SER A 147 62.28 -0.73 23.80
C SER A 147 62.79 0.71 23.95
N SER A 148 61.96 1.65 24.41
CA SER A 148 62.36 3.04 24.69
C SER A 148 63.05 3.18 26.05
N ARG A 149 62.75 2.30 27.01
CA ARG A 149 63.41 2.26 28.34
C ARG A 149 64.77 1.58 28.27
N GLY A 150 64.94 0.56 27.42
CA GLY A 150 66.21 -0.11 27.14
C GLY A 150 67.25 0.71 26.36
N THR A 151 66.87 1.85 25.80
CA THR A 151 67.79 2.79 25.10
C THR A 151 68.26 3.96 25.99
N SER A 152 67.93 3.97 27.28
CA SER A 152 68.39 4.99 28.25
C SER A 152 69.84 4.82 28.73
N GLY A 153 70.60 3.89 28.14
CA GLY A 153 72.00 3.62 28.44
C GLY A 153 72.92 3.77 27.23
N GLY A 154 72.88 4.92 26.57
CA GLY A 154 73.86 5.31 25.56
C GLY A 154 73.57 4.83 24.14
N VAL A 155 73.20 5.74 23.25
CA VAL A 155 74.04 6.14 22.10
C VAL A 155 73.55 7.51 21.64
N ARG A 156 74.48 8.45 21.72
CA ARG A 156 74.50 9.75 21.08
C ARG A 156 74.45 9.56 19.55
N GLY A 157 73.44 10.13 18.89
CA GLY A 157 73.45 10.42 17.46
C GLY A 157 72.80 9.36 16.55
N GLY A 158 71.64 9.71 15.98
CA GLY A 158 70.98 8.92 14.96
C GLY A 158 69.99 9.77 14.17
N ILE A 159 70.49 10.71 13.37
CA ILE A 159 69.72 11.58 12.45
C ILE A 159 68.81 10.77 11.49
N GLY A 160 69.02 9.45 11.36
CA GLY A 160 68.23 8.58 10.48
C GLY A 160 66.92 8.01 11.07
N GLY A 161 66.75 7.94 12.39
CA GLY A 161 65.55 7.33 13.00
C GLY A 161 64.29 8.17 12.83
N ASP A 162 64.42 9.49 13.01
CA ASP A 162 63.32 10.45 12.95
C ASP A 162 62.81 10.67 11.51
N ALA A 163 63.73 10.57 10.54
CA ALA A 163 63.41 10.59 9.12
C ALA A 163 62.66 9.33 8.67
N ALA A 164 63.05 8.15 9.17
CA ALA A 164 62.38 6.90 8.87
C ALA A 164 60.95 6.85 9.45
N VAL A 165 60.77 7.35 10.68
CA VAL A 165 59.45 7.51 11.29
C VAL A 165 58.60 8.49 10.48
N SER A 166 59.15 9.65 10.10
CA SER A 166 58.43 10.63 9.27
C SER A 166 57.99 10.09 7.91
N LEU A 167 58.83 9.28 7.25
CA LEU A 167 58.50 8.61 5.98
C LEU A 167 57.40 7.56 6.15
N LEU A 168 57.42 6.79 7.24
CA LEU A 168 56.36 5.84 7.57
C LEU A 168 55.03 6.56 7.83
N THR A 169 55.04 7.66 8.58
CA THR A 169 53.83 8.45 8.85
C THR A 169 53.26 9.05 7.56
N LEU A 170 54.11 9.55 6.67
CA LEU A 170 53.68 10.02 5.34
C LEU A 170 53.07 8.88 4.53
N ARG A 171 53.67 7.69 4.56
CA ARG A 171 53.18 6.52 3.82
C ARG A 171 51.84 6.02 4.36
N VAL A 172 51.64 6.02 5.68
CA VAL A 172 50.36 5.68 6.31
C VAL A 172 49.29 6.68 5.88
N LYS A 173 49.56 7.99 5.93
CA LYS A 173 48.62 9.01 5.45
C LYS A 173 48.24 8.83 3.98
N GLN A 174 49.21 8.51 3.12
CA GLN A 174 48.94 8.20 1.71
C GLN A 174 48.02 6.97 1.55
N LEU A 175 48.24 5.92 2.32
CA LEU A 175 47.40 4.72 2.29
C LEU A 175 46.00 5.00 2.84
N GLU A 176 45.88 5.80 3.90
CA GLU A 176 44.60 6.25 4.45
C GLU A 176 43.81 7.07 3.42
N GLU A 177 44.46 7.99 2.73
CA GLU A 177 43.82 8.75 1.65
C GLU A 177 43.36 7.85 0.49
N GLN A 178 44.19 6.88 0.09
CA GLN A 178 43.82 5.93 -0.95
C GLN A 178 42.64 5.05 -0.53
N TYR A 179 42.66 4.57 0.71
CA TYR A 179 41.57 3.79 1.29
C TYR A 179 40.28 4.60 1.36
N ASN A 180 40.34 5.84 1.86
CA ASN A 180 39.18 6.72 1.96
C ASN A 180 38.60 7.07 0.58
N ARG A 181 39.44 7.26 -0.44
CA ARG A 181 38.99 7.45 -1.83
C ARG A 181 38.29 6.21 -2.38
N LEU A 182 38.84 5.01 -2.15
CA LEU A 182 38.24 3.75 -2.57
C LEU A 182 36.91 3.48 -1.85
N LEU A 183 36.87 3.74 -0.54
CA LEU A 183 35.67 3.62 0.27
C LEU A 183 34.58 4.58 -0.23
N GLY A 184 34.92 5.84 -0.47
CA GLY A 184 33.99 6.84 -1.01
C GLY A 184 33.40 6.43 -2.37
N ARG A 185 34.22 5.89 -3.28
CA ARG A 185 33.74 5.35 -4.57
C ARG A 185 32.79 4.18 -4.37
N ARG A 186 33.16 3.21 -3.52
CA ARG A 186 32.34 2.01 -3.27
C ARG A 186 31.00 2.35 -2.62
N VAL A 187 30.98 3.32 -1.71
CA VAL A 187 29.73 3.82 -1.11
C VAL A 187 28.86 4.52 -2.16
N ALA A 188 29.45 5.36 -3.02
CA ALA A 188 28.71 6.03 -4.09
C ALA A 188 28.12 5.02 -5.09
N ASP A 189 28.87 3.98 -5.46
CA ASP A 189 28.40 2.92 -6.34
C ASP A 189 27.29 2.09 -5.70
N ALA A 190 27.42 1.74 -4.41
CA ALA A 190 26.37 1.04 -3.67
C ALA A 190 25.06 1.83 -3.63
N LEU A 191 25.13 3.13 -3.32
CA LEU A 191 23.96 4.03 -3.31
C LEU A 191 23.29 4.14 -4.68
N ARG A 192 24.08 4.15 -5.76
CA ARG A 192 23.55 4.14 -7.14
C ARG A 192 22.87 2.82 -7.50
N THR A 193 23.44 1.69 -7.09
CA THR A 193 22.83 0.38 -7.36
C THR A 193 21.55 0.18 -6.56
N GLU A 194 21.51 0.63 -5.31
CA GLU A 194 20.30 0.58 -4.48
C GLU A 194 19.20 1.50 -5.03
N SER A 195 19.56 2.70 -5.51
CA SER A 195 18.58 3.59 -6.11
C SER A 195 18.07 3.03 -7.44
N ALA A 196 18.93 2.50 -8.31
CA ALA A 196 18.51 1.84 -9.54
C ALA A 196 17.56 0.66 -9.27
N GLY A 197 17.88 -0.18 -8.29
CA GLY A 197 17.00 -1.29 -7.89
C GLY A 197 15.64 -0.85 -7.36
N LYS A 198 15.57 0.29 -6.64
CA LYS A 198 14.29 0.88 -6.20
C LYS A 198 13.46 1.38 -7.38
N HIS A 199 14.07 2.14 -8.30
CA HIS A 199 13.36 2.62 -9.49
C HIS A 199 12.86 1.45 -10.36
N ASP A 200 13.65 0.39 -10.52
CA ASP A 200 13.24 -0.80 -11.26
C ASP A 200 12.05 -1.52 -10.61
N ALA A 201 12.01 -1.56 -9.27
CA ALA A 201 10.89 -2.13 -8.54
C ALA A 201 9.60 -1.28 -8.69
N GLU A 202 9.71 0.04 -8.55
CA GLU A 202 8.60 0.99 -8.76
C GLU A 202 8.05 0.91 -10.18
N LEU A 203 8.93 0.83 -11.20
CA LEU A 203 8.52 0.64 -12.59
C LEU A 203 7.76 -0.67 -12.78
N ARG A 204 8.25 -1.78 -12.21
CA ARG A 204 7.54 -3.07 -12.29
C ARG A 204 6.18 -3.02 -11.62
N GLU A 205 6.07 -2.36 -10.48
CA GLU A 205 4.80 -2.17 -9.77
C GLU A 205 3.84 -1.32 -10.60
N LEU A 206 4.31 -0.21 -11.18
CA LEU A 206 3.53 0.63 -12.07
C LEU A 206 3.02 -0.15 -13.30
N PHE A 207 3.89 -0.95 -13.94
CA PHE A 207 3.50 -1.80 -15.07
C PHE A 207 2.47 -2.86 -14.66
N SER A 208 2.61 -3.45 -13.47
CA SER A 208 1.63 -4.40 -12.93
C SER A 208 0.27 -3.74 -12.69
N LEU A 209 0.26 -2.57 -12.04
CA LEU A 209 -0.95 -1.78 -11.80
C LEU A 209 -1.61 -1.36 -13.11
N MET A 210 -0.85 -0.82 -14.05
CA MET A 210 -1.36 -0.42 -15.36
C MET A 210 -1.96 -1.60 -16.13
N LYS A 211 -1.27 -2.75 -16.16
CA LYS A 211 -1.79 -3.97 -16.79
C LYS A 211 -3.10 -4.43 -16.13
N SER A 212 -3.15 -4.41 -14.80
CA SER A 212 -4.37 -4.79 -14.07
C SER A 212 -5.55 -3.86 -14.39
N LYS A 213 -5.29 -2.55 -14.48
CA LYS A 213 -6.30 -1.55 -14.81
C LYS A 213 -6.81 -1.71 -16.23
N ILE A 214 -5.92 -1.88 -17.22
CA ILE A 214 -6.32 -2.13 -18.61
C ILE A 214 -7.20 -3.38 -18.72
N ILE A 215 -6.87 -4.45 -18.01
CA ILE A 215 -7.70 -5.67 -17.99
C ILE A 215 -9.07 -5.41 -17.34
N ALA A 216 -9.11 -4.65 -16.25
CA ALA A 216 -10.36 -4.29 -15.58
C ALA A 216 -11.25 -3.41 -16.48
N ASP A 217 -10.67 -2.40 -17.12
CA ASP A 217 -11.36 -1.49 -18.03
C ASP A 217 -11.89 -2.27 -19.25
N ALA A 218 -11.11 -3.20 -19.81
CA ALA A 218 -11.55 -4.06 -20.91
C ALA A 218 -12.73 -4.95 -20.52
N ARG A 219 -12.70 -5.56 -19.33
CA ARG A 219 -13.82 -6.36 -18.80
C ARG A 219 -15.06 -5.52 -18.54
N HIS A 220 -14.87 -4.29 -18.05
CA HIS A 220 -15.97 -3.38 -17.83
C HIS A 220 -16.64 -3.00 -19.14
N HIS A 221 -15.84 -2.65 -20.15
CA HIS A 221 -16.34 -2.34 -21.49
C HIS A 221 -17.08 -3.53 -22.13
N GLU A 222 -16.54 -4.73 -22.01
CA GLU A 222 -17.20 -5.95 -22.50
C GLU A 222 -18.57 -6.15 -21.82
N ALA A 223 -18.65 -5.95 -20.50
CA ALA A 223 -19.91 -6.02 -19.77
C ALA A 223 -20.92 -4.94 -20.22
N GLU A 224 -20.48 -3.71 -20.48
CA GLU A 224 -21.34 -2.64 -21.01
C GLU A 224 -21.90 -2.98 -22.39
N VAL A 225 -21.07 -3.53 -23.28
CA VAL A 225 -21.49 -3.95 -24.62
C VAL A 225 -22.54 -5.07 -24.53
N LEU A 226 -22.35 -6.04 -23.64
CA LEU A 226 -23.33 -7.11 -23.42
C LEU A 226 -24.68 -6.56 -22.94
N LEU A 227 -24.68 -5.63 -21.98
CA LEU A 227 -25.91 -4.99 -21.49
C LEU A 227 -26.62 -4.19 -22.60
N LEU A 228 -25.86 -3.49 -23.45
CA LEU A 228 -26.40 -2.75 -24.58
C LEU A 228 -27.05 -3.68 -25.61
N ASN A 229 -26.40 -4.81 -25.90
CA ASN A 229 -26.94 -5.82 -26.81
C ASN A 229 -28.21 -6.47 -26.23
N GLU A 230 -28.25 -6.77 -24.94
CA GLU A 230 -29.46 -7.27 -24.27
C GLU A 230 -30.61 -6.26 -24.35
N ALA A 231 -30.33 -4.98 -24.08
CA ALA A 231 -31.32 -3.91 -24.18
C ALA A 231 -31.84 -3.73 -25.62
N LEU A 232 -30.97 -3.83 -26.62
CA LEU A 232 -31.35 -3.81 -28.04
C LEU A 232 -32.25 -5.00 -28.39
N LEU A 233 -31.87 -6.23 -28.01
CA LEU A 233 -32.68 -7.42 -28.24
C LEU A 233 -34.05 -7.33 -27.54
N GLU A 234 -34.11 -6.77 -26.32
CA GLU A 234 -35.38 -6.49 -25.66
C GLU A 234 -36.22 -5.48 -26.43
N SER A 235 -35.60 -4.43 -26.97
CA SER A 235 -36.31 -3.43 -27.78
C SER A 235 -36.85 -4.03 -29.08
N GLU A 236 -36.09 -4.89 -29.76
CA GLU A 236 -36.53 -5.62 -30.95
C GLU A 236 -37.69 -6.58 -30.64
N ARG A 237 -37.60 -7.31 -29.53
CA ARG A 237 -38.71 -8.17 -29.05
C ARG A 237 -39.96 -7.33 -28.80
N ARG A 238 -39.83 -6.17 -28.13
CA ARG A 238 -40.95 -5.27 -27.88
C ARG A 238 -41.58 -4.77 -29.17
N LEU A 239 -40.78 -4.38 -30.17
CA LEU A 239 -41.25 -3.96 -31.50
C LEU A 239 -41.95 -5.10 -32.25
N ALA A 240 -41.40 -6.32 -32.20
CA ALA A 240 -42.01 -7.50 -32.83
C ALA A 240 -43.33 -7.93 -32.15
N THR A 241 -43.51 -7.63 -30.87
CA THR A 241 -44.76 -7.90 -30.14
C THR A 241 -45.83 -6.83 -30.30
N ILE A 242 -45.56 -5.71 -30.99
CA ILE A 242 -46.60 -4.77 -31.37
C ILE A 242 -47.46 -5.47 -32.44
N PRO A 243 -48.74 -5.77 -32.17
CA PRO A 243 -49.59 -6.40 -33.16
C PRO A 243 -49.68 -5.46 -34.38
N SER A 244 -49.43 -6.00 -35.57
CA SER A 244 -49.69 -5.33 -36.84
C SER A 244 -51.21 -5.10 -36.98
N GLY A 245 -51.73 -4.11 -36.26
CA GLY A 245 -53.11 -3.67 -36.33
C GLY A 245 -53.21 -2.51 -37.30
N GLY A 246 -53.63 -2.81 -38.53
CA GLY A 246 -54.35 -1.86 -39.37
C GLY A 246 -53.56 -1.16 -40.47
N THR A 247 -53.15 -1.91 -41.49
CA THR A 247 -53.28 -1.44 -42.86
C THR A 247 -54.06 -2.50 -43.64
N GLY A 248 -55.37 -2.56 -43.37
CA GLY A 248 -56.33 -3.06 -44.34
C GLY A 248 -56.45 -1.98 -45.41
N LEU A 249 -55.72 -2.15 -46.50
CA LEU A 249 -56.05 -1.55 -47.79
C LEU A 249 -57.28 -2.30 -48.30
N ASP A 250 -58.46 -1.71 -48.18
CA ASP A 250 -59.62 -2.05 -49.01
C ASP A 250 -59.81 -0.94 -50.05
N VAL A 251 -59.93 -1.41 -51.29
CA VAL A 251 -60.57 -0.88 -52.52
C VAL A 251 -61.14 0.54 -52.48
#